data_AF-A0A3B7MTC0-F1
#
_entry.id   AF-A0A3B7MTC0-F1
#
_cell.length_a   1.000
_cell.length_b   1.000
_cell.length_c   1.000
_cell.angle_alpha   90.00
_cell.angle_beta   90.00
_cell.angle_gamma   90.00
#
_symmetry.space_group_name_H-M   'P 1'
#
loop_
_entity.id
_entity.type
_entity.pdbx_description
1 polymer ?
#
loop_
_entity_poly.entity_id
_entity_poly.type
_entity_poly.pdbx_seq_one_letter_code
_entity_poly.pdbx_strand_id
1 'polypeptide(L)'
;MYFIICMLLNILIIGLFLYSKLLPYKDRLDNRYKGTFDFFSKLFNPMLNFLRGVIKPFQVGSGLAVDMSQIVLLILLLLLLGIGRF
;
A
#
# COMPACT_ATOMS: atom_id res chain seq x y z
N MET A 1 -13.13 20.72 -4.52
CA MET A 1 -11.84 20.27 -3.93
C MET A 1 -11.98 18.93 -3.22
N TYR A 2 -12.96 18.79 -2.32
CA TYR A 2 -13.25 17.53 -1.60
C TYR A 2 -13.37 16.28 -2.51
N PHE A 3 -14.18 16.37 -3.58
CA PHE A 3 -14.36 15.27 -4.54
C PHE A 3 -13.03 14.78 -5.18
N ILE A 4 -12.11 15.70 -5.49
CA ILE A 4 -10.81 15.37 -6.09
C ILE A 4 -9.93 14.61 -5.08
N ILE A 5 -9.96 15.02 -3.81
CA ILE A 5 -9.24 14.34 -2.72
C ILE A 5 -9.78 12.92 -2.54
N CYS A 6 -11.11 12.73 -2.56
CA CYS A 6 -11.70 11.40 -2.50
C CYS A 6 -11.27 10.53 -3.69
N MET A 7 -11.26 11.09 -4.91
CA MET A 7 -10.83 10.37 -6.10
C MET A 7 -9.37 9.93 -5.99
N LEU A 8 -8.49 10.84 -5.56
CA LEU A 8 -7.08 10.54 -5.31
C LEU A 8 -6.88 9.45 -4.25
N LEU A 9 -7.64 9.50 -3.15
CA LEU A 9 -7.58 8.47 -2.10
C LEU A 9 -8.03 7.10 -2.61
N ASN A 10 -9.08 7.04 -3.43
CA ASN A 10 -9.51 5.78 -4.05
C ASN A 10 -8.44 5.23 -5.00
N ILE A 11 -7.79 6.08 -5.80
CA ILE A 11 -6.65 5.69 -6.65
C ILE A 11 -5.50 5.16 -5.78
N LEU A 12 -5.22 5.80 -4.65
CA LEU A 12 -4.17 5.37 -3.71
C LEU A 12 -4.50 4.01 -3.10
N ILE A 13 -5.75 3.77 -2.69
CA ILE A 13 -6.22 2.50 -2.14
C ILE A 13 -6.05 1.37 -3.16
N ILE A 14 -6.50 1.60 -4.40
CA ILE A 14 -6.36 0.63 -5.50
C ILE A 14 -4.88 0.39 -5.80
N GLY A 15 -4.07 1.46 -5.85
CA GLY A 15 -2.63 1.40 -6.07
C GLY A 15 -1.90 0.63 -4.98
N LEU A 16 -2.28 0.80 -3.71
CA LEU A 16 -1.72 0.08 -2.57
C LEU A 16 -2.03 -1.42 -2.65
N PHE A 17 -3.25 -1.77 -3.06
CA PHE A 17 -3.64 -3.17 -3.27
C PHE A 17 -2.85 -3.82 -4.41
N LEU A 18 -2.73 -3.12 -5.55
CA LEU A 18 -1.90 -3.56 -6.69
C LEU A 18 -0.44 -3.72 -6.29
N TYR A 19 0.13 -2.73 -5.61
CA TYR A 19 1.50 -2.79 -5.09
C TYR A 19 1.71 -4.01 -4.19
N SER A 20 0.80 -4.26 -3.24
CA SER A 20 0.84 -5.42 -2.34
C SER A 20 0.85 -6.75 -3.11
N LYS A 21 0.02 -6.88 -4.16
CA LYS A 21 -0.04 -8.08 -4.99
C LYS A 21 1.20 -8.29 -5.87
N LEU A 22 1.82 -7.20 -6.32
CA LEU A 22 2.99 -7.25 -7.21
C LEU A 22 4.31 -7.37 -6.45
N LEU A 23 4.35 -6.92 -5.19
CA LEU A 23 5.56 -6.93 -4.34
C LEU A 23 6.26 -8.31 -4.25
N PRO A 24 5.56 -9.45 -4.10
CA PRO A 24 6.19 -10.77 -4.06
C PRO A 24 6.81 -11.19 -5.41
N TYR A 25 6.37 -10.57 -6.50
CA TYR A 25 6.78 -10.90 -7.86
C TYR A 25 7.70 -9.83 -8.47
N LYS A 26 8.20 -8.86 -7.68
CA LYS A 26 8.94 -7.68 -8.15
C LYS A 26 10.07 -8.01 -9.14
N ASP A 27 10.79 -9.11 -8.90
CA ASP A 27 11.97 -9.52 -9.69
C ASP A 27 11.59 -10.24 -11.00
N ARG A 28 10.30 -10.54 -11.18
CA ARG A 28 9.73 -11.24 -12.34
C ARG A 28 8.74 -10.37 -13.12
N LEU A 29 8.64 -9.08 -12.80
CA LEU A 29 7.73 -8.15 -13.49
C LEU A 29 8.25 -7.83 -14.89
N ASP A 30 7.34 -7.88 -15.87
CA ASP A 30 7.56 -7.33 -17.22
C ASP A 30 7.83 -5.81 -17.15
N ASN A 31 8.61 -5.27 -18.09
CA ASN A 31 9.02 -3.86 -18.10
C ASN A 31 7.86 -2.87 -17.98
N ARG A 32 6.66 -3.21 -18.49
CA ARG A 32 5.47 -2.37 -18.37
C ARG A 32 4.96 -2.27 -16.93
N TYR A 33 4.88 -3.39 -16.22
CA TYR A 33 4.42 -3.44 -14.83
C TYR A 33 5.48 -2.92 -13.86
N LYS A 34 6.76 -3.05 -14.23
CA LYS A 34 7.89 -2.55 -13.44
C LYS A 34 7.82 -1.04 -13.24
N GLY A 35 7.50 -0.26 -14.29
CA GLY A 35 7.37 1.20 -14.18
C GLY A 35 6.26 1.64 -13.23
N THR A 36 5.08 1.02 -13.33
CA THR A 36 3.96 1.28 -12.41
C THR A 36 4.28 0.83 -10.98
N PHE A 37 4.93 -0.32 -10.83
CA PHE A 37 5.38 -0.83 -9.54
C PHE A 37 6.39 0.11 -8.88
N ASP A 38 7.38 0.62 -9.63
CA ASP A 38 8.40 1.54 -9.11
C ASP A 38 7.80 2.88 -8.67
N PHE A 39 6.80 3.39 -9.40
CA PHE A 39 6.07 4.60 -8.99
C PHE A 39 5.39 4.40 -7.64
N PHE A 40 4.59 3.33 -7.50
CA PHE A 40 3.92 3.03 -6.24
C PHE A 40 4.89 2.62 -5.13
N SER A 41 6.01 1.98 -5.46
CA SER A 41 7.05 1.63 -4.50
C SER A 41 7.66 2.90 -3.92
N LYS A 42 8.01 3.91 -4.74
CA LYS A 42 8.53 5.20 -4.25
C LYS A 42 7.53 5.95 -3.38
N LEU A 43 6.24 5.84 -3.69
CA LEU A 43 5.18 6.47 -2.92
C LEU A 43 4.95 5.75 -1.58
N PHE A 44 4.84 4.42 -1.60
CA PHE A 44 4.45 3.63 -0.42
C PHE A 44 5.61 3.19 0.46
N ASN A 45 6.81 2.92 -0.07
CA ASN A 45 7.96 2.50 0.76
C ASN A 45 8.26 3.45 1.93
N PRO A 46 8.33 4.79 1.78
CA PRO A 46 8.63 5.65 2.91
C PRO A 46 7.56 5.53 4.01
N MET A 47 6.28 5.48 3.63
CA MET A 47 5.16 5.28 4.56
C MET A 47 5.21 3.90 5.22
N LEU A 48 5.41 2.84 4.44
CA LEU A 48 5.48 1.47 4.94
C LEU A 48 6.70 1.23 5.80
N ASN A 49 7.87 1.80 5.47
CA ASN A 49 9.07 1.68 6.28
C ASN A 49 8.92 2.39 7.62
N PHE A 50 8.28 3.56 7.63
CA PHE A 50 7.92 4.23 8.89
C PHE A 50 7.00 3.34 9.75
N LEU A 51 5.96 2.76 9.13
CA LEU A 51 5.04 1.86 9.83
C LEU A 51 5.69 0.56 10.28
N ARG A 52 6.61 -0.03 9.50
CA ARG A 52 7.37 -1.24 9.87
C ARG A 52 8.31 -1.02 11.05
N GLY A 53 8.76 0.23 11.26
CA GLY A 53 9.51 0.60 12.46
C GLY A 53 8.68 0.45 13.75
N VAL A 54 7.36 0.54 13.64
CA VAL A 54 6.41 0.43 14.76
C VAL A 54 5.72 -0.94 14.79
N ILE A 55 5.41 -1.49 13.62
CA ILE A 55 4.60 -2.69 13.45
C ILE A 55 5.48 -3.83 12.94
N LYS A 56 5.62 -4.87 13.76
CA LYS A 56 6.37 -6.07 13.37
C LYS A 56 5.56 -6.91 12.36
N PRO A 57 6.22 -7.52 11.37
CA PRO A 57 5.56 -8.46 10.47
C PRO A 57 5.03 -9.66 11.27
N PHE A 58 3.83 -10.11 10.92
CA PHE A 58 3.12 -11.14 11.68
C PHE A 58 3.29 -12.50 10.99
N GLN A 59 3.79 -13.50 11.72
CA GLN A 59 3.96 -14.84 11.18
C GLN A 59 2.60 -15.54 11.03
N VAL A 60 2.26 -15.91 9.80
CA VAL A 60 1.03 -16.65 9.47
C VAL A 60 1.31 -18.12 9.11
N GLY A 61 2.58 -18.50 9.05
CA GLY A 61 3.01 -19.87 8.80
C GLY A 61 4.52 -20.01 8.99
N SER A 62 5.02 -21.25 8.92
CA SER A 62 6.45 -21.53 9.02
C SER A 62 7.21 -20.84 7.88
N GLY A 63 7.99 -19.80 8.21
CA GLY A 63 8.71 -18.98 7.23
C GLY A 63 7.86 -17.98 6.43
N LEU A 64 6.56 -17.87 6.72
CA LEU A 64 5.63 -16.95 6.05
C LEU A 64 5.22 -15.84 7.02
N ALA A 65 5.71 -14.64 6.78
CA ALA A 65 5.34 -13.45 7.53
C ALA A 65 4.58 -12.48 6.63
N VAL A 66 3.42 -12.02 7.10
CA VAL A 66 2.60 -11.01 6.44
C VAL A 66 3.01 -9.64 6.94
N ASP A 67 3.23 -8.73 6.00
CA ASP A 67 3.53 -7.34 6.29
C ASP A 67 2.26 -6.58 6.70
N MET A 68 2.05 -6.49 8.01
CA MET A 68 0.89 -5.83 8.60
C MET A 68 0.90 -4.30 8.38
N SER A 69 2.03 -3.70 8.01
CA SER A 69 2.11 -2.26 7.74
C SER A 69 1.23 -1.85 6.56
N GLN A 70 1.07 -2.72 5.56
CA GLN A 70 0.19 -2.47 4.41
C GLN A 70 -1.28 -2.43 4.81
N ILE A 71 -1.69 -3.33 5.72
CA ILE A 71 -3.06 -3.38 6.23
C ILE A 71 -3.35 -2.12 7.04
N VAL A 72 -2.41 -1.69 7.89
CA VAL A 72 -2.58 -0.45 8.67
C VAL A 72 -2.63 0.78 7.77
N LEU A 73 -1.76 0.87 6.75
CA LEU A 73 -1.81 1.97 5.78
C LEU A 73 -3.15 2.00 5.03
N LEU A 74 -3.69 0.83 4.66
CA LEU A 74 -4.99 0.72 4.02
C LEU A 74 -6.11 1.23 4.93
N ILE A 75 -6.14 0.82 6.21
CA ILE A 75 -7.13 1.30 7.19
C ILE A 75 -7.04 2.82 7.33
N LEU A 76 -5.82 3.38 7.38
CA LEU A 76 -5.62 4.82 7.49
C LEU A 76 -6.15 5.58 6.26
N LEU A 77 -5.92 5.05 5.05
CA LEU A 77 -6.48 5.62 3.83
C LEU A 77 -8.01 5.55 3.80
N LEU A 78 -8.60 4.45 4.28
CA LEU A 78 -10.06 4.29 4.36
C LEU A 78 -10.69 5.23 5.39
N LEU A 79 -10.06 5.39 6.57
CA LEU A 79 -10.51 6.36 7.57
C LEU A 79 -10.43 7.78 7.03
N LEU A 80 -9.33 8.15 6.38
CA LEU A 80 -9.17 9.47 5.76
C LEU A 80 -10.22 9.73 4.68
N LEU A 81 -10.56 8.71 3.88
CA LEU A 81 -11.64 8.78 2.89
C LEU A 81 -13.02 8.92 3.56
N GLY A 82 -13.24 8.23 4.68
CA GLY A 82 -14.50 8.23 5.43
C GLY A 82 -14.75 9.53 6.21
N ILE A 83 -13.71 10.11 6.81
CA ILE A 83 -13.78 11.36 7.60
C ILE A 83 -14.31 12.52 6.75
N GLY A 84 -13.94 12.57 5.48
CA GLY A 84 -14.40 13.64 4.60
C GLY A 84 -15.88 13.59 4.23
N ARG A 85 -16.58 12.46 4.47
CA ARG A 85 -17.99 12.28 4.11
C ARG A 85 -18.99 12.91 5.09
N PHE A 86 -18.50 13.58 6.13
CA PHE A 86 -19.31 14.34 7.10
C PHE A 86 -19.41 15.81 6.73
#